data_AF-A0A8J8G3E4-F1
#
_entry.id   AF-A0A8J8G3E4-F1
#
_cell.length_a   1.000
_cell.length_b   1.000
_cell.length_c   1.000
_cell.angle_alpha   90.00
_cell.angle_beta   90.00
_cell.angle_gamma   90.00
#
_symmetry.space_group_name_H-M   'P 1'
#
loop_
_entity.id
_entity.type
_entity.pdbx_description
1 polymer ?
#
loop_
_entity_poly.entity_id
_entity_poly.type
_entity_poly.pdbx_seq_one_letter_code
_entity_poly.pdbx_strand_id
1 'polypeptide(L)'
;MDEDFIIEFPEEEEEDLPEEEEYTFDSAQADKELESFLLNQSSTPDRFSSHSVDSYIQRVLRTNRILGVGVGGAGSNAINNIMARGGIIGATTVAVNTDARHLLSTQASKKLLIGRELTNGTGAGNDPNIGRAAAEENEEDIRELVRGNDLVFVACGLGKGTGTGAAPYFARIAQEEGCLVVSVCTLPFASEGQLKMETALEGLRELDDYSNTIIVVPNEKLLMYAPDFTLWDAFKLADDVLINAVVGLTELIVLPARVNVDFADTKKILRRSGPAVIGVGRGKGENRAIQAITNALSNPLLDIDITSSTGALVNIKANKNISMTEVDTITTMITDQIHPKAEFVWGCNIDDSIPDDELSVTVVIAEVKSPYLAKPEDISIEALWRD
;
A
#
# COMPACT_ATOMS: atom_id res chain seq x y z
N MET A 1 74.68 -42.42 -16.71
CA MET A 1 74.06 -42.91 -15.46
C MET A 1 72.98 -41.91 -15.11
N ASP A 2 72.00 -41.75 -15.99
CA ASP A 2 70.98 -42.74 -16.41
C ASP A 2 69.98 -42.91 -15.28
N GLU A 3 68.74 -42.48 -15.50
CA GLU A 3 67.60 -43.40 -15.53
C GLU A 3 66.37 -42.64 -16.06
N ASP A 4 66.04 -42.95 -17.32
CA ASP A 4 64.77 -42.67 -17.98
C ASP A 4 63.62 -43.41 -17.28
N PHE A 5 62.45 -42.79 -17.18
CA PHE A 5 61.20 -43.52 -16.98
C PHE A 5 60.26 -43.25 -18.15
N ILE A 6 60.06 -44.32 -18.91
CA ILE A 6 59.29 -44.46 -20.13
C ILE A 6 57.79 -44.46 -19.78
N ILE A 7 56.99 -43.72 -20.53
CA ILE A 7 55.53 -43.92 -20.59
C ILE A 7 55.25 -44.49 -21.99
N GLU A 8 54.84 -45.75 -22.03
CA GLU A 8 54.39 -46.46 -23.23
C GLU A 8 53.01 -45.93 -23.66
N PHE A 9 52.86 -45.63 -24.94
CA PHE A 9 51.57 -45.45 -25.61
C PHE A 9 51.24 -46.74 -26.39
N PRO A 10 50.00 -47.27 -26.34
CA PRO A 10 49.64 -48.48 -27.07
C PRO A 10 49.64 -48.26 -28.58
N GLU A 11 50.01 -49.32 -29.32
CA GLU A 11 50.08 -49.42 -30.77
C GLU A 11 48.72 -49.16 -31.46
N GLU A 12 48.76 -48.48 -32.61
CA GLU A 12 47.64 -48.26 -33.52
C GLU A 12 47.29 -49.57 -34.25
N GLU A 13 46.05 -50.05 -34.10
CA GLU A 13 45.44 -50.98 -35.06
C GLU A 13 44.75 -50.15 -36.17
N GLU A 14 45.16 -50.38 -37.43
CA GLU A 14 44.47 -49.92 -38.63
C GLU A 14 43.12 -50.66 -38.77
N GLU A 15 42.00 -49.94 -38.78
CA GLU A 15 40.73 -50.42 -39.36
C GLU A 15 40.18 -49.39 -40.37
N ASP A 16 39.85 -49.93 -41.55
CA ASP A 16 39.42 -49.35 -42.83
C ASP A 16 38.64 -48.01 -42.84
N LEU A 17 39.13 -47.04 -43.63
CA LEU A 17 38.38 -45.86 -44.05
C LEU A 17 37.34 -46.24 -45.14
N PRO A 18 36.05 -45.88 -45.00
CA PRO A 18 35.07 -46.07 -46.06
C PRO A 18 35.25 -45.04 -47.19
N GLU A 19 34.90 -45.46 -48.41
CA GLU A 19 35.00 -44.71 -49.68
C GLU A 19 34.34 -43.31 -49.62
N GLU A 20 34.95 -42.34 -50.31
CA GLU A 20 34.47 -40.96 -50.43
C GLU A 20 33.05 -40.90 -51.04
N GLU A 21 32.03 -40.59 -50.22
CA GLU A 21 30.75 -40.09 -50.73
C GLU A 21 30.91 -38.61 -51.14
N GLU A 22 30.79 -38.32 -52.44
CA GLU A 22 30.67 -36.96 -52.96
C GLU A 22 29.44 -36.27 -52.35
N TYR A 23 29.66 -35.43 -51.32
CA TYR A 23 28.68 -34.48 -50.85
C TYR A 23 28.45 -33.40 -51.93
N THR A 24 27.42 -33.59 -52.75
CA THR A 24 26.93 -32.53 -53.64
C THR A 24 26.22 -31.47 -52.78
N PHE A 25 26.86 -30.32 -52.64
CA PHE A 25 26.31 -29.15 -51.95
C PHE A 25 25.21 -28.54 -52.84
N ASP A 26 23.94 -28.82 -52.54
CA ASP A 26 22.81 -28.20 -53.24
C ASP A 26 22.67 -26.73 -52.82
N SER A 27 23.32 -25.84 -53.57
CA SER A 27 23.29 -24.40 -53.33
C SER A 27 21.87 -23.83 -53.34
N ALA A 28 20.93 -24.45 -54.06
CA ALA A 28 19.55 -23.98 -54.14
C ALA A 28 18.76 -24.24 -52.84
N GLN A 29 19.14 -25.26 -52.07
CA GLN A 29 18.51 -25.56 -50.78
C GLN A 29 19.06 -24.66 -49.67
N ALA A 30 20.38 -24.38 -49.69
CA ALA A 30 21.01 -23.41 -48.79
C ALA A 30 20.50 -21.97 -49.03
N ASP A 31 20.30 -21.57 -50.29
CA ASP A 31 19.75 -20.26 -50.62
C ASP A 31 18.28 -20.11 -50.18
N LYS A 32 17.47 -21.17 -50.29
CA LYS A 32 16.08 -21.17 -49.78
C LYS A 32 15.99 -21.11 -48.27
N GLU A 33 16.87 -21.80 -47.55
CA GLU A 33 16.92 -21.73 -46.09
C GLU A 33 17.39 -20.34 -45.63
N LEU A 34 18.39 -19.76 -46.31
CA LEU A 34 18.86 -18.40 -46.06
C LEU A 34 17.78 -17.35 -46.41
N GLU A 35 17.06 -17.50 -47.52
CA GLU A 35 15.92 -16.63 -47.86
C GLU A 35 14.80 -16.75 -46.83
N SER A 36 14.48 -17.96 -46.36
CA SER A 36 13.47 -18.17 -45.31
C SER A 36 13.88 -17.55 -43.97
N PHE A 37 15.17 -17.59 -43.65
CA PHE A 37 15.76 -17.01 -42.44
C PHE A 37 15.81 -15.48 -42.52
N LEU A 38 16.16 -14.92 -43.69
CA LEU A 38 16.16 -13.48 -43.96
C LEU A 38 14.73 -12.91 -44.03
N LEU A 39 13.76 -13.65 -44.59
CA LEU A 39 12.34 -13.29 -44.56
C LEU A 39 11.81 -13.21 -43.13
N ASN A 40 12.20 -14.14 -42.26
CA ASN A 40 11.85 -14.12 -40.83
C ASN A 40 12.58 -13.03 -40.01
N GLN A 41 13.71 -12.49 -40.47
CA GLN A 41 14.39 -11.36 -39.82
C GLN A 41 13.98 -9.98 -40.37
N SER A 42 13.23 -9.93 -41.48
CA SER A 42 12.90 -8.69 -42.20
C SER A 42 11.60 -8.00 -41.76
N SER A 43 10.83 -8.58 -40.83
CA SER A 43 9.71 -7.89 -40.21
C SER A 43 10.18 -7.35 -38.86
N THR A 44 10.76 -6.14 -38.87
CA THR A 44 10.66 -5.31 -37.66
C THR A 44 9.19 -5.30 -37.30
N PRO A 45 8.76 -5.84 -36.14
CA PRO A 45 7.36 -5.88 -35.79
C PRO A 45 6.82 -4.46 -35.97
N ASP A 46 5.79 -4.31 -36.81
CA ASP A 46 5.24 -3.00 -37.11
C ASP A 46 4.92 -2.35 -35.76
N ARG A 47 5.70 -1.33 -35.42
CA ARG A 47 5.64 -0.66 -34.11
C ARG A 47 4.29 0.00 -33.87
N PHE A 48 3.47 0.14 -34.91
CA PHE A 48 2.10 0.65 -34.86
C PHE A 48 1.05 -0.46 -34.98
N SER A 49 1.44 -1.72 -35.15
CA SER A 49 0.52 -2.86 -35.12
C SER A 49 -0.13 -2.96 -33.75
N SER A 50 -1.42 -3.32 -33.71
CA SER A 50 -2.14 -3.50 -32.44
C SER A 50 -1.40 -4.45 -31.51
N HIS A 51 -0.80 -5.53 -32.01
CA HIS A 51 -0.07 -6.46 -31.15
C HIS A 51 1.20 -5.83 -30.53
N SER A 52 2.00 -5.09 -31.30
CA SER A 52 3.22 -4.43 -30.78
C SER A 52 2.89 -3.26 -29.86
N VAL A 53 1.88 -2.47 -30.23
CA VAL A 53 1.37 -1.36 -29.43
C VAL A 53 0.74 -1.90 -28.15
N ASP A 54 -0.12 -2.92 -28.20
CA ASP A 54 -0.74 -3.52 -27.01
C ASP A 54 0.31 -4.18 -26.12
N SER A 55 1.32 -4.85 -26.67
CA SER A 55 2.40 -5.44 -25.86
C SER A 55 3.25 -4.36 -25.17
N TYR A 56 3.53 -3.25 -25.87
CA TYR A 56 4.20 -2.08 -25.29
C TYR A 56 3.32 -1.41 -24.23
N ILE A 57 2.05 -1.17 -24.54
CA ILE A 57 1.05 -0.60 -23.65
C ILE A 57 0.89 -1.50 -22.43
N GLN A 58 0.76 -2.82 -22.53
CA GLN A 58 0.69 -3.73 -21.38
C GLN A 58 1.99 -3.75 -20.55
N ARG A 59 3.14 -3.51 -21.19
CA ARG A 59 4.44 -3.40 -20.50
C ARG A 59 4.60 -2.06 -19.78
N VAL A 60 4.08 -0.97 -20.34
CA VAL A 60 4.08 0.39 -19.77
C VAL A 60 2.99 0.55 -18.72
N LEU A 61 1.78 0.06 -19.00
CA LEU A 61 0.65 -0.10 -18.08
C LEU A 61 0.85 -1.29 -17.14
N ARG A 62 2.09 -1.77 -16.92
CA ARG A 62 2.34 -2.71 -15.82
C ARG A 62 1.72 -2.07 -14.59
N THR A 63 0.67 -2.72 -14.09
CA THR A 63 -0.21 -2.25 -13.02
C THR A 63 0.60 -1.55 -11.94
N ASN A 64 0.18 -0.34 -11.55
CA ASN A 64 0.76 0.41 -10.42
C ASN A 64 1.11 -0.57 -9.31
N ARG A 65 2.39 -0.62 -8.94
CA ARG A 65 2.84 -1.58 -7.94
C ARG A 65 2.64 -0.97 -6.58
N ILE A 66 1.61 -1.46 -5.90
CA ILE A 66 1.22 -0.98 -4.59
C ILE A 66 1.54 -2.03 -3.55
N LEU A 67 2.18 -1.57 -2.48
CA LEU A 67 2.53 -2.39 -1.33
C LEU A 67 1.75 -1.90 -0.11
N GLY A 68 0.89 -2.75 0.45
CA GLY A 68 0.23 -2.48 1.73
C GLY A 68 0.97 -3.19 2.85
N VAL A 69 1.61 -2.44 3.75
CA VAL A 69 2.50 -2.96 4.79
C VAL A 69 1.88 -2.71 6.16
N GLY A 70 1.66 -3.76 6.94
CA GLY A 70 1.25 -3.69 8.34
C GLY A 70 2.42 -3.92 9.27
N VAL A 71 2.82 -2.91 10.03
CA VAL A 71 3.98 -2.96 10.93
C VAL A 71 3.56 -3.12 12.39
N GLY A 72 4.14 -4.11 13.05
CA GLY A 72 3.84 -4.47 14.44
C GLY A 72 2.46 -5.11 14.60
N GLY A 73 1.96 -5.16 15.83
CA GLY A 73 0.74 -5.90 16.17
C GLY A 73 -0.52 -5.37 15.50
N ALA A 74 -0.82 -4.07 15.66
CA ALA A 74 -2.01 -3.46 15.06
C ALA A 74 -1.94 -3.48 13.52
N GLY A 75 -0.78 -3.20 12.93
CA GLY A 75 -0.59 -3.31 11.49
C GLY A 75 -0.79 -4.76 10.98
N SER A 76 -0.23 -5.75 11.68
CA SER A 76 -0.44 -7.16 11.35
C SER A 76 -1.91 -7.57 11.43
N ASN A 77 -2.65 -7.07 12.43
CA ASN A 77 -4.10 -7.30 12.53
C ASN A 77 -4.87 -6.67 11.37
N ALA A 78 -4.56 -5.41 11.00
CA ALA A 78 -5.17 -4.75 9.86
C ALA A 78 -4.97 -5.55 8.56
N ILE A 79 -3.73 -5.99 8.29
CA ILE A 79 -3.41 -6.83 7.11
C ILE A 79 -4.13 -8.17 7.17
N ASN A 80 -4.15 -8.83 8.34
CA ASN A 80 -4.87 -10.09 8.52
C ASN A 80 -6.36 -9.95 8.18
N ASN A 81 -6.99 -8.88 8.67
CA ASN A 81 -8.41 -8.61 8.46
C ASN A 81 -8.70 -8.22 7.01
N ILE A 82 -7.80 -7.48 6.34
CA ILE A 82 -7.84 -7.24 4.89
C ILE A 82 -7.84 -8.56 4.13
N MET A 83 -6.92 -9.46 4.45
CA MET A 83 -6.80 -10.75 3.76
C MET A 83 -8.02 -11.65 4.00
N ALA A 84 -8.58 -11.63 5.21
CA ALA A 84 -9.82 -12.33 5.53
C ALA A 84 -11.03 -11.85 4.70
N ARG A 85 -11.00 -10.60 4.22
CA ARG A 85 -12.02 -9.99 3.34
C ARG A 85 -11.74 -10.18 1.84
N GLY A 86 -10.73 -10.97 1.48
CA GLY A 86 -10.35 -11.24 0.09
C GLY A 86 -9.11 -10.48 -0.39
N GLY A 87 -8.43 -9.76 0.51
CA GLY A 87 -7.23 -8.97 0.16
C GLY A 87 -7.57 -7.62 -0.47
N ILE A 88 -6.58 -7.00 -1.09
CA ILE A 88 -6.73 -5.73 -1.82
C ILE A 88 -6.44 -6.00 -3.29
N ILE A 89 -7.38 -5.66 -4.16
CA ILE A 89 -7.20 -5.85 -5.60
C ILE A 89 -6.04 -4.96 -6.06
N GLY A 90 -5.05 -5.57 -6.72
CA GLY A 90 -3.86 -4.94 -7.28
C GLY A 90 -2.89 -4.30 -6.29
N ALA A 91 -2.93 -4.69 -5.02
CA ALA A 91 -1.85 -4.44 -4.07
C ALA A 91 -1.34 -5.74 -3.43
N THR A 92 -0.05 -5.78 -3.14
CA THR A 92 0.57 -6.86 -2.37
C THR A 92 0.54 -6.51 -0.89
N THR A 93 0.03 -7.40 -0.03
CA THR A 93 0.01 -7.16 1.41
C THR A 93 1.22 -7.79 2.10
N VAL A 94 1.82 -7.06 3.04
CA VAL A 94 2.98 -7.51 3.81
C VAL A 94 2.72 -7.29 5.30
N ALA A 95 2.90 -8.33 6.10
CA ALA A 95 2.94 -8.18 7.56
C ALA A 95 4.40 -8.18 8.04
N VAL A 96 4.75 -7.18 8.85
CA VAL A 96 6.10 -6.98 9.40
C VAL A 96 6.01 -6.96 10.92
N ASN A 97 6.73 -7.84 11.61
CA ASN A 97 6.66 -7.89 13.06
C ASN A 97 7.94 -8.49 13.67
N THR A 98 8.23 -8.13 14.92
CA THR A 98 9.25 -8.77 15.78
C THR A 98 8.69 -9.98 16.53
N ASP A 99 7.37 -10.06 16.72
CA ASP A 99 6.71 -11.19 17.37
C ASP A 99 6.45 -12.30 16.34
N ALA A 100 7.24 -13.38 16.42
CA ALA A 100 7.14 -14.50 15.50
C ALA A 100 5.83 -15.29 15.66
N ARG A 101 5.25 -15.36 16.87
CA ARG A 101 3.99 -16.07 17.12
C ARG A 101 2.82 -15.33 16.48
N HIS A 102 2.78 -14.01 16.64
CA HIS A 102 1.76 -13.18 16.00
C HIS A 102 1.90 -13.20 14.48
N LEU A 103 3.13 -13.10 13.97
CA LEU A 103 3.37 -13.13 12.53
C LEU A 103 3.01 -14.50 11.91
N LEU A 104 3.23 -15.59 12.64
CA LEU A 104 2.89 -16.94 12.18
C LEU A 104 1.37 -17.09 11.93
N SER A 105 0.52 -16.58 12.82
CA SER A 105 -0.94 -16.65 12.67
C SER A 105 -1.54 -15.61 11.72
N THR A 106 -0.82 -14.53 11.43
CA THR A 106 -1.26 -13.45 10.53
C THR A 106 -1.37 -13.94 9.07
N GLN A 107 -2.44 -13.59 8.36
CA GLN A 107 -2.57 -13.83 6.92
C GLN A 107 -2.11 -12.60 6.13
N ALA A 108 -1.19 -12.78 5.17
CA ALA A 108 -0.63 -11.74 4.32
C ALA A 108 -0.05 -12.36 3.03
N SER A 109 0.07 -11.60 1.94
CA SER A 109 0.74 -12.08 0.72
C SER A 109 2.22 -12.37 0.97
N LYS A 110 2.88 -11.54 1.80
CA LYS A 110 4.26 -11.73 2.26
C LYS A 110 4.36 -11.46 3.76
N LYS A 111 5.38 -12.01 4.41
CA LYS A 111 5.67 -11.79 5.83
C LYS A 111 7.15 -11.48 6.02
N LEU A 112 7.47 -10.54 6.90
CA LEU A 112 8.83 -10.22 7.29
C LEU A 112 8.95 -10.25 8.82
N LEU A 113 9.74 -11.20 9.32
CA LEU A 113 10.14 -11.26 10.73
C LEU A 113 11.42 -10.44 10.89
N ILE A 114 11.33 -9.32 11.61
CA ILE A 114 12.45 -8.40 11.86
C ILE A 114 13.05 -8.60 13.25
N GLY A 115 14.32 -8.24 13.43
CA GLY A 115 15.02 -8.29 14.72
C GLY A 115 15.15 -9.71 15.26
N ARG A 116 15.52 -10.68 14.42
CA ARG A 116 15.60 -12.09 14.81
C ARG A 116 16.69 -12.30 15.85
N GLU A 117 17.84 -11.66 15.64
CA GLU A 117 18.99 -11.76 16.54
C GLU A 117 18.73 -10.95 17.81
N LEU A 118 18.10 -9.79 17.69
CA LEU A 118 17.81 -8.89 18.82
C LEU A 118 16.71 -9.43 19.76
N THR A 119 15.61 -9.97 19.21
CA THR A 119 14.41 -10.29 19.99
C THR A 119 14.15 -11.78 20.16
N ASN A 120 14.88 -12.64 19.44
CA ASN A 120 14.61 -14.08 19.34
C ASN A 120 13.14 -14.39 18.96
N GLY A 121 12.49 -13.48 18.24
CA GLY A 121 11.09 -13.60 17.83
C GLY A 121 10.06 -13.38 18.94
N THR A 122 10.46 -12.83 20.10
CA THR A 122 9.57 -12.62 21.26
C THR A 122 8.87 -11.26 21.27
N GLY A 123 9.19 -10.38 20.33
CA GLY A 123 8.66 -9.03 20.24
C GLY A 123 9.57 -7.96 20.86
N ALA A 124 9.24 -6.68 20.62
CA ALA A 124 10.03 -5.53 21.06
C ALA A 124 9.80 -5.09 22.52
N GLY A 125 9.03 -5.84 23.33
CA GLY A 125 8.87 -5.54 24.76
C GLY A 125 8.26 -4.17 25.11
N ASN A 126 7.47 -3.58 24.22
CA ASN A 126 6.97 -2.19 24.29
C ASN A 126 8.05 -1.09 24.16
N ASP A 127 9.29 -1.42 23.79
CA ASP A 127 10.37 -0.45 23.58
C ASP A 127 10.52 -0.09 22.09
N PRO A 128 10.27 1.18 21.70
CA PRO A 128 10.44 1.64 20.32
C PRO A 128 11.88 1.51 19.81
N ASN A 129 12.88 1.65 20.68
CA ASN A 129 14.28 1.54 20.26
C ASN A 129 14.61 0.12 19.78
N ILE A 130 14.04 -0.89 20.45
CA ILE A 130 14.15 -2.29 19.99
C ILE A 130 13.42 -2.46 18.66
N GLY A 131 12.25 -1.84 18.49
CA GLY A 131 11.53 -1.84 17.22
C GLY A 131 12.34 -1.23 16.06
N ARG A 132 13.00 -0.10 16.31
CA ARG A 132 13.86 0.58 15.32
C ARG A 132 15.10 -0.27 14.99
N ALA A 133 15.82 -0.73 16.01
CA ALA A 133 17.01 -1.57 15.82
C ALA A 133 16.68 -2.88 15.09
N ALA A 134 15.48 -3.46 15.34
CA ALA A 134 15.00 -4.61 14.59
C ALA A 134 14.78 -4.31 13.10
N ALA A 135 14.26 -3.12 12.77
CA ALA A 135 14.11 -2.71 11.39
C ALA A 135 15.47 -2.41 10.72
N GLU A 136 16.42 -1.85 11.46
CA GLU A 136 17.81 -1.64 11.04
C GLU A 136 18.53 -2.95 10.73
N GLU A 137 18.38 -3.97 11.58
CA GLU A 137 18.91 -5.33 11.34
C GLU A 137 18.44 -5.90 9.99
N ASN A 138 17.23 -5.53 9.56
CA ASN A 138 16.58 -6.05 8.35
C ASN A 138 16.46 -5.02 7.22
N GLU A 139 17.35 -4.02 7.17
CA GLU A 139 17.29 -2.94 6.18
C GLU A 139 17.24 -3.46 4.74
N GLU A 140 18.08 -4.44 4.39
CA GLU A 140 18.14 -4.96 3.02
C GLU A 140 16.89 -5.75 2.64
N ASP A 141 16.30 -6.50 3.59
CA ASP A 141 15.03 -7.19 3.37
C ASP A 141 13.89 -6.19 3.12
N ILE A 142 13.86 -5.09 3.89
CA ILE A 142 12.89 -4.01 3.70
C ILE A 142 13.07 -3.37 2.33
N ARG A 143 14.33 -3.07 1.96
CA ARG A 143 14.68 -2.49 0.65
C ARG A 143 14.22 -3.38 -0.50
N GLU A 144 14.46 -4.69 -0.42
CA GLU A 144 13.99 -5.65 -1.43
C GLU A 144 12.46 -5.64 -1.57
N LEU A 145 11.73 -5.55 -0.44
CA LEU A 145 10.27 -5.51 -0.46
C LEU A 145 9.71 -4.26 -1.12
N VAL A 146 10.30 -3.09 -0.85
CA VAL A 146 9.81 -1.80 -1.37
C VAL A 146 10.27 -1.52 -2.80
N ARG A 147 11.41 -2.08 -3.23
CA ARG A 147 12.03 -1.76 -4.52
C ARG A 147 11.07 -1.97 -5.69
N GLY A 148 10.91 -0.90 -6.48
CA GLY A 148 10.09 -0.90 -7.69
C GLY A 148 8.59 -0.81 -7.44
N ASN A 149 8.14 -0.51 -6.22
CA ASN A 149 6.76 -0.10 -5.96
C ASN A 149 6.59 1.41 -6.22
N ASP A 150 5.42 1.80 -6.74
CA ASP A 150 5.09 3.20 -7.01
C ASP A 150 4.55 3.91 -5.75
N LEU A 151 3.91 3.13 -4.88
CA LEU A 151 3.19 3.57 -3.70
C LEU A 151 3.27 2.50 -2.60
N VAL A 152 3.57 2.93 -1.39
CA VAL A 152 3.63 2.10 -0.19
C VAL A 152 2.68 2.68 0.85
N PHE A 153 1.72 1.87 1.29
CA PHE A 153 0.89 2.16 2.45
C PHE A 153 1.53 1.54 3.70
N VAL A 154 1.80 2.35 4.72
CA VAL A 154 2.35 1.88 6.01
C VAL A 154 1.27 1.99 7.07
N ALA A 155 0.72 0.86 7.50
CA ALA A 155 -0.29 0.78 8.56
C ALA A 155 0.36 0.34 9.88
N CYS A 156 0.19 1.11 10.95
CA CYS A 156 0.74 0.76 12.27
C CYS A 156 -0.11 1.30 13.42
N GLY A 157 0.09 0.72 14.61
CA GLY A 157 -0.39 1.31 15.86
C GLY A 157 0.78 1.86 16.65
N LEU A 158 0.70 3.13 17.04
CA LEU A 158 1.75 3.84 17.76
C LEU A 158 1.55 3.70 19.28
N GLY A 159 2.63 3.89 20.04
CA GLY A 159 2.64 3.81 21.51
C GLY A 159 3.14 2.48 22.09
N LYS A 160 3.59 1.53 21.24
CA LYS A 160 4.27 0.29 21.65
C LYS A 160 5.59 0.12 20.88
N GLY A 161 6.32 -0.97 21.09
CA GLY A 161 7.68 -1.11 20.56
C GLY A 161 7.77 -1.20 19.03
N THR A 162 7.29 -2.29 18.45
CA THR A 162 7.50 -2.59 17.02
C THR A 162 6.88 -1.55 16.09
N GLY A 163 5.60 -1.21 16.28
CA GLY A 163 4.90 -0.26 15.41
C GLY A 163 5.55 1.13 15.43
N THR A 164 5.80 1.67 16.62
CA THR A 164 6.37 3.01 16.81
C THR A 164 7.81 3.10 16.30
N GLY A 165 8.64 2.09 16.53
CA GLY A 165 10.05 2.13 16.14
C GLY A 165 10.33 1.72 14.69
N ALA A 166 9.64 0.68 14.20
CA ALA A 166 9.94 0.11 12.88
C ALA A 166 9.19 0.81 11.73
N ALA A 167 8.01 1.38 11.98
CA ALA A 167 7.22 2.00 10.91
C ALA A 167 7.89 3.25 10.30
N PRO A 168 8.44 4.20 11.09
CA PRO A 168 9.17 5.34 10.52
C PRO A 168 10.39 4.91 9.72
N TYR A 169 11.13 3.91 10.21
CA TYR A 169 12.30 3.38 9.53
C TYR A 169 11.93 2.70 8.19
N PHE A 170 10.83 1.95 8.16
CA PHE A 170 10.29 1.36 6.93
C PHE A 170 9.88 2.45 5.93
N ALA A 171 9.18 3.49 6.41
CA ALA A 171 8.76 4.63 5.58
C ALA A 171 9.97 5.37 4.97
N ARG A 172 11.04 5.58 5.76
CA ARG A 172 12.29 6.16 5.26
C ARG A 172 12.87 5.36 4.10
N ILE A 173 13.00 4.04 4.23
CA ILE A 173 13.55 3.19 3.15
C ILE A 173 12.65 3.22 1.91
N ALA A 174 11.32 3.19 2.09
CA ALA A 174 10.39 3.32 0.98
C ALA A 174 10.57 4.66 0.24
N GLN A 175 10.76 5.76 0.97
CA GLN A 175 11.02 7.08 0.41
C GLN A 175 12.37 7.14 -0.33
N GLU A 176 13.42 6.54 0.23
CA GLU A 176 14.75 6.43 -0.39
C GLU A 176 14.73 5.65 -1.71
N GLU A 177 13.90 4.61 -1.80
CA GLU A 177 13.67 3.83 -3.02
C GLU A 177 12.70 4.51 -4.00
N GLY A 178 12.26 5.74 -3.71
CA GLY A 178 11.47 6.58 -4.60
C GLY A 178 9.96 6.31 -4.59
N CYS A 179 9.47 5.55 -3.61
CA CYS A 179 8.04 5.29 -3.46
C CYS A 179 7.30 6.53 -2.94
N LEU A 180 6.05 6.71 -3.36
CA LEU A 180 5.11 7.56 -2.63
C LEU A 180 4.75 6.84 -1.33
N VAL A 181 4.88 7.48 -0.16
CA VAL A 181 4.58 6.87 1.14
C VAL A 181 3.33 7.49 1.74
N VAL A 182 2.32 6.64 2.01
CA VAL A 182 1.11 7.02 2.74
C VAL A 182 1.06 6.22 4.03
N SER A 183 1.15 6.91 5.16
CA SER A 183 1.10 6.26 6.47
C SER A 183 -0.29 6.39 7.08
N VAL A 184 -0.81 5.30 7.64
CA VAL A 184 -2.07 5.27 8.37
C VAL A 184 -1.79 4.71 9.76
N CYS A 185 -1.90 5.55 10.78
CA CYS A 185 -1.49 5.18 12.13
C CYS A 185 -2.55 5.45 13.18
N THR A 186 -2.70 4.54 14.15
CA THR A 186 -3.56 4.77 15.32
C THR A 186 -2.77 5.31 16.51
N LEU A 187 -3.39 6.21 17.26
CA LEU A 187 -2.90 6.68 18.57
C LEU A 187 -3.60 5.90 19.71
N PRO A 188 -2.93 5.64 20.83
CA PRO A 188 -3.46 4.81 21.91
C PRO A 188 -4.67 5.47 22.61
N PHE A 189 -5.49 4.63 23.27
CA PHE A 189 -6.57 5.12 24.14
C PHE A 189 -6.00 5.83 25.39
N ALA A 190 -6.76 6.75 25.97
CA ALA A 190 -6.38 7.39 27.24
C ALA A 190 -6.17 6.36 28.36
N SER A 191 -6.99 5.30 28.38
CA SER A 191 -6.89 4.18 29.32
C SER A 191 -5.58 3.39 29.25
N GLU A 192 -4.84 3.49 28.14
CA GLU A 192 -3.55 2.84 27.98
C GLU A 192 -2.40 3.59 28.66
N GLY A 193 -2.61 4.85 29.05
CA GLY A 193 -1.70 5.65 29.87
C GLY A 193 -0.88 6.69 29.11
N GLN A 194 -0.47 7.73 29.83
CA GLN A 194 0.22 8.90 29.28
C GLN A 194 1.56 8.56 28.61
N LEU A 195 2.38 7.70 29.23
CA LEU A 195 3.69 7.33 28.69
C LEU A 195 3.60 6.72 27.28
N LYS A 196 2.56 5.93 27.02
CA LYS A 196 2.33 5.38 25.68
C LYS A 196 1.90 6.43 24.68
N MET A 197 1.11 7.43 25.11
CA MET A 197 0.74 8.56 24.25
C MET A 197 1.97 9.40 23.90
N GLU A 198 2.84 9.71 24.87
CA GLU A 198 4.11 10.41 24.62
C GLU A 198 4.97 9.66 23.60
N THR A 199 5.14 8.35 23.81
CA THR A 199 5.84 7.46 22.88
C THR A 199 5.19 7.47 21.49
N ALA A 200 3.86 7.46 21.43
CA ALA A 200 3.12 7.48 20.18
C ALA A 200 3.33 8.79 19.41
N LEU A 201 3.32 9.93 20.10
CA LEU A 201 3.53 11.24 19.50
C LEU A 201 4.97 11.43 19.00
N GLU A 202 5.96 10.86 19.69
CA GLU A 202 7.35 10.84 19.21
C GLU A 202 7.47 10.04 17.91
N GLY A 203 6.97 8.80 17.88
CA GLY A 203 6.98 7.99 16.66
C GLY A 203 6.12 8.57 15.54
N LEU A 204 5.04 9.28 15.87
CA LEU A 204 4.19 9.96 14.90
C LEU A 204 4.97 11.05 14.14
N ARG A 205 5.75 11.87 14.85
CA ARG A 205 6.57 12.92 14.23
C ARG A 205 7.64 12.35 13.31
N GLU A 206 8.33 11.31 13.77
CA GLU A 206 9.32 10.63 12.94
C GLU A 206 8.67 9.97 11.71
N LEU A 207 7.48 9.39 11.86
CA LEU A 207 6.75 8.82 10.74
C LEU A 207 6.32 9.90 9.72
N ASP A 208 5.89 11.07 10.20
CA ASP A 208 5.51 12.21 9.37
C ASP A 208 6.69 12.71 8.52
N ASP A 209 7.90 12.79 9.09
CA ASP A 209 9.12 13.21 8.38
C ASP A 209 9.40 12.37 7.12
N TYR A 210 9.00 11.09 7.11
CA TYR A 210 9.21 10.15 6.01
C TYR A 210 7.94 9.83 5.21
N SER A 211 6.81 10.45 5.55
CA SER A 211 5.53 10.23 4.87
C SER A 211 5.18 11.39 3.95
N ASN A 212 4.63 11.11 2.76
CA ASN A 212 4.07 12.15 1.91
C ASN A 212 2.66 12.56 2.36
N THR A 213 1.92 11.59 2.87
CA THR A 213 0.61 11.76 3.51
C THR A 213 0.59 10.94 4.79
N ILE A 214 0.08 11.50 5.88
CA ILE A 214 -0.13 10.77 7.13
C ILE A 214 -1.58 10.90 7.60
N ILE A 215 -2.24 9.77 7.81
CA ILE A 215 -3.61 9.68 8.32
C ILE A 215 -3.53 9.22 9.78
N VAL A 216 -3.89 10.13 10.69
CA VAL A 216 -3.84 9.87 12.14
C VAL A 216 -5.23 9.49 12.62
N VAL A 217 -5.34 8.32 13.23
CA VAL A 217 -6.59 7.78 13.78
C VAL A 217 -6.49 7.81 15.32
N PRO A 218 -7.01 8.84 15.98
CA PRO A 218 -7.05 8.88 17.44
C PRO A 218 -8.09 7.88 17.97
N ASN A 219 -7.64 6.82 18.63
CA ASN A 219 -8.56 5.80 19.16
C ASN A 219 -9.56 6.37 20.18
N GLU A 220 -9.21 7.45 20.89
CA GLU A 220 -10.11 8.11 21.84
C GLU A 220 -11.38 8.66 21.17
N LYS A 221 -11.25 9.24 19.96
CA LYS A 221 -12.41 9.75 19.19
C LYS A 221 -13.39 8.64 18.80
N LEU A 222 -12.92 7.39 18.72
CA LEU A 222 -13.79 6.24 18.44
C LEU A 222 -14.71 5.91 19.63
N LEU A 223 -14.26 6.14 20.87
CA LEU A 223 -15.07 5.92 22.08
C LEU A 223 -16.18 6.95 22.22
N MET A 224 -15.94 8.21 21.83
CA MET A 224 -16.93 9.28 21.91
C MET A 224 -18.17 8.99 21.06
N TYR A 225 -17.99 8.29 19.93
CA TYR A 225 -19.07 7.89 19.04
C TYR A 225 -19.84 6.65 19.51
N ALA A 226 -19.16 5.78 20.26
CA ALA A 226 -19.67 4.49 20.65
C ALA A 226 -19.45 4.24 22.15
N PRO A 227 -20.10 5.00 23.04
CA PRO A 227 -19.85 4.95 24.48
C PRO A 227 -20.20 3.59 25.11
N ASP A 228 -21.06 2.81 24.46
CA ASP A 228 -21.45 1.47 24.91
C ASP A 228 -20.49 0.36 24.43
N PHE A 229 -19.46 0.69 23.65
CA PHE A 229 -18.53 -0.31 23.13
C PHE A 229 -17.64 -0.89 24.24
N THR A 230 -17.41 -2.19 24.16
CA THR A 230 -16.34 -2.79 24.94
C THR A 230 -14.99 -2.34 24.36
N LEU A 231 -13.93 -2.44 25.17
CA LEU A 231 -12.57 -2.17 24.69
C LEU A 231 -12.22 -3.00 23.42
N TRP A 232 -12.72 -4.24 23.33
CA TRP A 232 -12.52 -5.09 22.16
C TRP A 232 -13.25 -4.59 20.92
N ASP A 233 -14.46 -4.05 21.07
CA ASP A 233 -15.21 -3.48 19.95
C ASP A 233 -14.55 -2.19 19.45
N ALA A 234 -14.00 -1.39 20.37
CA ALA A 234 -13.23 -0.20 20.03
C ALA A 234 -11.95 -0.53 19.24
N PHE A 235 -11.20 -1.57 19.64
CA PHE A 235 -10.04 -2.03 18.87
C PHE A 235 -10.41 -2.52 17.46
N LYS A 236 -11.52 -3.28 17.34
CA LYS A 236 -12.02 -3.71 16.02
C LYS A 236 -12.42 -2.53 15.15
N LEU A 237 -13.05 -1.52 15.74
CA LEU A 237 -13.43 -0.30 15.03
C LEU A 237 -12.18 0.46 14.54
N ALA A 238 -11.13 0.57 15.37
CA ALA A 238 -9.86 1.16 14.98
C ALA A 238 -9.20 0.40 13.82
N ASP A 239 -9.17 -0.94 13.91
CA ASP A 239 -8.68 -1.79 12.83
C ASP A 239 -9.52 -1.58 11.56
N ASP A 240 -10.85 -1.50 11.66
CA ASP A 240 -11.73 -1.25 10.52
C ASP A 240 -11.46 0.09 9.83
N VAL A 241 -11.15 1.14 10.60
CA VAL A 241 -10.73 2.42 10.04
C VAL A 241 -9.43 2.29 9.26
N LEU A 242 -8.41 1.61 9.83
CA LEU A 242 -7.15 1.35 9.14
C LEU A 242 -7.36 0.59 7.82
N ILE A 243 -8.19 -0.45 7.87
CA ILE A 243 -8.53 -1.27 6.70
C ILE A 243 -9.21 -0.42 5.63
N ASN A 244 -10.25 0.34 6.00
CA ASN A 244 -10.99 1.15 5.05
C ASN A 244 -10.12 2.26 4.44
N ALA A 245 -9.18 2.82 5.19
CA ALA A 245 -8.22 3.79 4.67
C ALA A 245 -7.32 3.19 3.59
N VAL A 246 -6.66 2.06 3.90
CA VAL A 246 -5.74 1.41 2.97
C VAL A 246 -6.51 0.88 1.75
N VAL A 247 -7.64 0.19 1.96
CA VAL A 247 -8.47 -0.36 0.88
C VAL A 247 -9.05 0.76 0.03
N GLY A 248 -9.68 1.77 0.63
CA GLY A 248 -10.35 2.85 -0.11
C GLY A 248 -9.38 3.67 -0.96
N LEU A 249 -8.21 4.00 -0.42
CA LEU A 249 -7.16 4.71 -1.19
C LEU A 249 -6.56 3.83 -2.28
N THR A 250 -6.34 2.54 -2.00
CA THR A 250 -5.82 1.61 -3.00
C THR A 250 -6.82 1.39 -4.13
N GLU A 251 -8.10 1.17 -3.81
CA GLU A 251 -9.17 0.98 -4.80
C GLU A 251 -9.36 2.21 -5.69
N LEU A 252 -9.20 3.43 -5.17
CA LEU A 252 -9.23 4.66 -5.95
C LEU A 252 -8.07 4.77 -6.95
N ILE A 253 -6.95 4.10 -6.67
CA ILE A 253 -5.71 4.16 -7.44
C ILE A 253 -5.56 3.01 -8.45
N VAL A 254 -5.91 1.80 -8.05
CA VAL A 254 -5.67 0.56 -8.82
C VAL A 254 -6.80 0.28 -9.78
N LEU A 255 -8.03 0.38 -9.30
CA LEU A 255 -9.17 0.04 -10.12
C LEU A 255 -9.37 1.22 -11.06
N PRO A 256 -9.35 1.01 -12.39
CA PRO A 256 -9.88 2.01 -13.29
C PRO A 256 -11.33 2.21 -12.88
N ALA A 257 -11.61 3.26 -12.13
CA ALA A 257 -12.97 3.64 -11.82
C ALA A 257 -13.72 3.70 -13.14
N ARG A 258 -14.91 3.08 -13.23
CA ARG A 258 -15.70 3.13 -14.48
C ARG A 258 -15.99 4.58 -14.88
N VAL A 259 -15.90 5.51 -13.91
CA VAL A 259 -15.97 6.94 -14.11
C VAL A 259 -14.82 7.63 -13.33
N ASN A 260 -13.94 8.26 -14.12
CA ASN A 260 -12.89 9.27 -13.84
C ASN A 260 -12.07 9.18 -12.54
N VAL A 261 -10.88 8.55 -12.58
CA VAL A 261 -9.68 9.04 -11.85
C VAL A 261 -8.43 8.70 -12.68
N ASP A 262 -7.57 9.69 -12.94
CA ASP A 262 -6.19 9.44 -13.37
C ASP A 262 -5.31 9.25 -12.13
N PHE A 263 -4.53 8.17 -12.09
CA PHE A 263 -3.57 7.91 -11.03
C PHE A 263 -2.61 9.10 -10.81
N ALA A 264 -2.27 9.83 -11.87
CA ALA A 264 -1.41 11.01 -11.78
C ALA A 264 -2.01 12.10 -10.87
N ASP A 265 -3.33 12.32 -10.91
CA ASP A 265 -4.03 13.33 -10.12
C ASP A 265 -4.11 12.90 -8.65
N THR A 266 -4.42 11.64 -8.36
CA THR A 266 -4.37 11.11 -6.99
C THR A 266 -2.97 11.20 -6.41
N LYS A 267 -1.94 10.82 -7.19
CA LYS A 267 -0.54 10.90 -6.77
C LYS A 267 -0.13 12.33 -6.49
N LYS A 268 -0.66 13.31 -7.23
CA LYS A 268 -0.36 14.73 -7.04
C LYS A 268 -0.88 15.24 -5.70
N ILE A 269 -2.14 14.92 -5.34
CA ILE A 269 -2.71 15.28 -4.03
C ILE A 269 -1.88 14.63 -2.91
N LEU A 270 -1.67 13.30 -2.98
CA LEU A 270 -0.98 12.54 -1.92
C LEU A 270 0.52 12.88 -1.77
N ARG A 271 1.18 13.40 -2.80
CA ARG A 271 2.62 13.74 -2.74
C ARG A 271 2.97 14.87 -1.78
N ARG A 272 2.01 15.73 -1.45
CA ARG A 272 2.23 16.96 -0.66
C ARG A 272 1.18 17.18 0.43
N SER A 273 0.39 16.15 0.73
CA SER A 273 -0.75 16.30 1.64
C SER A 273 -0.35 16.56 3.08
N GLY A 274 0.80 16.06 3.54
CA GLY A 274 1.13 16.08 4.96
C GLY A 274 0.02 15.40 5.78
N PRO A 275 -0.46 15.99 6.88
CA PRO A 275 -1.56 15.44 7.64
C PRO A 275 -2.84 15.37 6.81
N ALA A 276 -3.53 14.24 6.93
CA ALA A 276 -4.81 13.97 6.30
C ALA A 276 -5.75 13.30 7.30
N VAL A 277 -7.04 13.39 7.01
CA VAL A 277 -8.09 12.72 7.76
C VAL A 277 -9.00 11.93 6.83
N ILE A 278 -9.62 10.89 7.39
CA ILE A 278 -10.48 9.99 6.64
C ILE A 278 -11.87 9.91 7.26
N GLY A 279 -12.88 10.00 6.40
CA GLY A 279 -14.28 9.73 6.73
C GLY A 279 -14.78 8.56 5.90
N VAL A 280 -15.49 7.63 6.54
CA VAL A 280 -16.16 6.52 5.85
C VAL A 280 -17.63 6.53 6.23
N GLY A 281 -18.51 6.47 5.24
CA GLY A 281 -19.95 6.48 5.44
C GLY A 281 -20.65 5.50 4.52
N ARG A 282 -21.78 4.98 5.00
CA ARG A 282 -22.70 4.13 4.23
C ARG A 282 -24.09 4.73 4.28
N GLY A 283 -24.85 4.51 3.22
CA GLY A 283 -26.23 4.95 3.13
C GLY A 283 -27.10 3.91 2.46
N LYS A 284 -28.40 3.95 2.78
CA LYS A 284 -29.38 2.98 2.27
C LYS A 284 -30.70 3.64 1.87
N GLY A 285 -31.35 3.08 0.84
CA GLY A 285 -32.65 3.49 0.34
C GLY A 285 -32.60 4.74 -0.56
N GLU A 286 -33.71 5.47 -0.65
CA GLU A 286 -33.86 6.60 -1.59
C GLU A 286 -32.84 7.73 -1.37
N ASN A 287 -32.43 7.96 -0.12
CA ASN A 287 -31.48 9.01 0.24
C ASN A 287 -30.07 8.46 0.53
N ARG A 288 -29.71 7.28 -0.03
CA ARG A 288 -28.44 6.61 0.27
C ARG A 288 -27.22 7.49 0.00
N ALA A 289 -27.21 8.33 -1.03
CA ALA A 289 -26.11 9.24 -1.33
C ALA A 289 -25.91 10.30 -0.22
N ILE A 290 -26.98 11.00 0.15
CA ILE A 290 -26.97 12.01 1.22
C ILE A 290 -26.57 11.38 2.54
N GLN A 291 -27.15 10.22 2.88
CA GLN A 291 -26.82 9.51 4.11
C GLN A 291 -25.35 9.10 4.15
N ALA A 292 -24.84 8.51 3.07
CA ALA A 292 -23.45 8.04 3.03
C ALA A 292 -22.46 9.19 3.18
N ILE A 293 -22.67 10.30 2.47
CA ILE A 293 -21.76 11.44 2.57
C ILE A 293 -21.89 12.19 3.89
N THR A 294 -23.11 12.32 4.42
CA THR A 294 -23.32 12.89 5.76
C THR A 294 -22.62 12.05 6.82
N ASN A 295 -22.78 10.72 6.77
CA ASN A 295 -22.12 9.79 7.69
C ASN A 295 -20.60 9.81 7.54
N ALA A 296 -20.09 9.99 6.32
CA ALA A 296 -18.66 10.11 6.08
C ALA A 296 -18.11 11.41 6.69
N LEU A 297 -18.82 12.54 6.51
CA LEU A 297 -18.44 13.86 7.00
C LEU A 297 -18.64 14.06 8.50
N SER A 298 -19.64 13.40 9.08
CA SER A 298 -19.89 13.39 10.53
C SER A 298 -19.03 12.36 11.26
N ASN A 299 -18.04 11.76 10.61
CA ASN A 299 -17.15 10.80 11.24
C ASN A 299 -16.28 11.52 12.28
N PRO A 300 -16.14 10.99 13.52
CA PRO A 300 -15.32 11.62 14.57
C PRO A 300 -13.87 11.87 14.18
N LEU A 301 -13.36 11.14 13.18
CA LEU A 301 -12.02 11.32 12.66
C LEU A 301 -11.88 12.57 11.78
N LEU A 302 -12.99 13.16 11.34
CA LEU A 302 -13.09 14.44 10.63
C LEU A 302 -13.46 15.61 11.56
N ASP A 303 -13.38 15.44 12.87
CA ASP A 303 -13.67 16.49 13.87
C ASP A 303 -12.52 17.52 13.97
N ILE A 304 -12.12 18.05 12.82
CA ILE A 304 -11.13 19.10 12.63
C ILE A 304 -11.60 20.06 11.55
N ASP A 305 -11.06 21.28 11.54
CA ASP A 305 -11.40 22.27 10.53
C ASP A 305 -10.82 21.87 9.16
N ILE A 306 -11.71 21.40 8.27
CA ILE A 306 -11.40 21.01 6.88
C ILE A 306 -11.59 22.16 5.88
N THR A 307 -12.10 23.32 6.29
CA THR A 307 -12.42 24.44 5.38
C THR A 307 -11.19 25.05 4.71
N SER A 308 -10.02 24.88 5.33
CA SER A 308 -8.73 25.32 4.81
C SER A 308 -8.03 24.29 3.93
N SER A 309 -8.57 23.06 3.83
CA SER A 309 -7.98 21.99 3.02
C SER A 309 -8.02 22.32 1.53
N THR A 310 -6.90 22.07 0.87
CA THR A 310 -6.68 22.30 -0.57
C THR A 310 -6.71 21.01 -1.38
N GLY A 311 -7.01 19.86 -0.76
CA GLY A 311 -6.95 18.56 -1.42
C GLY A 311 -7.96 17.57 -0.84
N ALA A 312 -8.77 16.95 -1.70
CA ALA A 312 -9.71 15.91 -1.28
C ALA A 312 -9.82 14.78 -2.31
N LEU A 313 -9.90 13.55 -1.78
CA LEU A 313 -10.12 12.32 -2.52
C LEU A 313 -11.44 11.68 -2.08
N VAL A 314 -12.29 11.29 -3.03
CA VAL A 314 -13.56 10.62 -2.74
C VAL A 314 -13.66 9.30 -3.50
N ASN A 315 -13.74 8.18 -2.79
CA ASN A 315 -14.04 6.88 -3.38
C ASN A 315 -15.50 6.51 -3.11
N ILE A 316 -16.28 6.32 -4.17
CA ILE A 316 -17.67 5.88 -4.10
C ILE A 316 -17.72 4.42 -4.52
N LYS A 317 -18.30 3.56 -3.67
CA LYS A 317 -18.55 2.15 -3.98
C LYS A 317 -20.06 1.90 -4.01
N ALA A 318 -20.57 1.43 -5.14
CA ALA A 318 -22.00 1.20 -5.34
C ALA A 318 -22.26 0.10 -6.39
N ASN A 319 -23.50 -0.36 -6.50
CA ASN A 319 -23.93 -1.19 -7.62
C ASN A 319 -24.08 -0.35 -8.91
N LYS A 320 -24.25 -1.00 -10.06
CA LYS A 320 -24.48 -0.44 -11.40
C LYS A 320 -25.65 0.53 -11.49
N ASN A 321 -26.55 0.53 -10.51
CA ASN A 321 -27.72 1.40 -10.49
C ASN A 321 -27.47 2.80 -9.89
N ILE A 322 -26.23 3.12 -9.50
CA ILE A 322 -25.88 4.48 -9.07
C ILE A 322 -26.13 5.48 -10.20
N SER A 323 -26.83 6.56 -9.86
CA SER A 323 -27.17 7.65 -10.79
C SER A 323 -26.17 8.79 -10.74
N MET A 324 -26.10 9.58 -11.81
CA MET A 324 -25.26 10.78 -11.83
C MET A 324 -25.71 11.83 -10.80
N THR A 325 -27.01 11.90 -10.49
CA THR A 325 -27.55 12.78 -9.45
C THR A 325 -27.02 12.42 -8.05
N GLU A 326 -26.89 11.12 -7.76
CA GLU A 326 -26.30 10.65 -6.50
C GLU A 326 -24.83 11.02 -6.39
N VAL A 327 -24.07 10.88 -7.48
CA VAL A 327 -22.67 11.30 -7.55
C VAL A 327 -22.54 12.81 -7.36
N ASP A 328 -23.33 13.61 -8.10
CA ASP A 328 -23.34 15.08 -8.02
C ASP A 328 -23.66 15.59 -6.59
N THR A 329 -24.58 14.90 -5.91
CA THR A 329 -24.92 15.19 -4.51
C THR A 329 -23.70 14.97 -3.60
N ILE A 330 -23.01 13.83 -3.75
CA ILE A 330 -21.83 13.50 -2.94
C ILE A 330 -20.70 14.50 -3.21
N THR A 331 -20.42 14.83 -4.47
CA THR A 331 -19.34 15.73 -4.84
C THR A 331 -19.62 17.15 -4.36
N THR A 332 -20.84 17.66 -4.54
CA THR A 332 -21.23 19.01 -4.13
C THR A 332 -21.12 19.18 -2.61
N MET A 333 -21.62 18.23 -1.83
CA MET A 333 -21.57 18.29 -0.37
C MET A 333 -20.13 18.32 0.18
N ILE A 334 -19.16 17.70 -0.51
CA ILE A 334 -17.75 17.78 -0.13
C ILE A 334 -17.13 19.10 -0.56
N THR A 335 -17.34 19.52 -1.80
CA THR A 335 -16.76 20.76 -2.32
C THR A 335 -17.24 21.99 -1.56
N ASP A 336 -18.44 21.96 -0.97
CA ASP A 336 -18.99 23.04 -0.14
C ASP A 336 -18.30 23.14 1.24
N GLN A 337 -17.62 22.08 1.70
CA GLN A 337 -16.97 22.05 3.03
C GLN A 337 -15.47 22.31 2.99
N ILE A 338 -14.83 22.19 1.81
CA ILE A 338 -13.39 22.40 1.64
C ILE A 338 -13.11 23.75 0.95
N HIS A 339 -11.83 24.09 0.79
CA HIS A 339 -11.47 25.35 0.16
C HIS A 339 -11.96 25.42 -1.30
N PRO A 340 -12.52 26.55 -1.81
CA PRO A 340 -13.06 26.65 -3.17
C PRO A 340 -12.04 26.44 -4.31
N LYS A 341 -10.74 26.47 -3.98
CA LYS A 341 -9.64 26.18 -4.92
C LYS A 341 -8.95 24.84 -4.62
N ALA A 342 -9.58 23.99 -3.82
CA ALA A 342 -9.04 22.67 -3.52
C ALA A 342 -8.98 21.81 -4.79
N GLU A 343 -7.92 21.04 -4.93
CA GLU A 343 -7.85 19.94 -5.88
C GLU A 343 -8.79 18.83 -5.38
N PHE A 344 -9.74 18.45 -6.23
CA PHE A 344 -10.77 17.48 -5.89
C PHE A 344 -10.75 16.33 -6.90
N VAL A 345 -10.51 15.13 -6.41
CA VAL A 345 -10.53 13.90 -7.19
C VAL A 345 -11.57 12.96 -6.60
N TRP A 346 -12.43 12.42 -7.44
CA TRP A 346 -13.43 11.45 -7.02
C TRP A 346 -13.44 10.28 -7.98
N GLY A 347 -13.64 9.06 -7.49
CA GLY A 347 -13.78 7.87 -8.29
C GLY A 347 -15.02 7.08 -7.89
N CYS A 348 -15.60 6.36 -8.86
CA CYS A 348 -16.70 5.45 -8.61
C CYS A 348 -16.36 4.02 -9.04
N ASN A 349 -16.32 3.12 -8.05
CA ASN A 349 -16.12 1.70 -8.18
C ASN A 349 -17.46 0.97 -8.16
N ILE A 350 -17.77 0.33 -9.30
CA ILE A 350 -18.98 -0.47 -9.46
C ILE A 350 -18.70 -1.89 -8.99
N ASP A 351 -19.38 -2.29 -7.93
CA ASP A 351 -19.25 -3.61 -7.30
C ASP A 351 -20.61 -4.31 -7.26
N ASP A 352 -20.72 -5.39 -8.02
CA ASP A 352 -21.95 -6.20 -8.11
C ASP A 352 -22.30 -6.92 -6.80
N SER A 353 -21.39 -6.98 -5.83
CA SER A 353 -21.65 -7.53 -4.50
C SER A 353 -22.37 -6.55 -3.56
N ILE A 354 -22.42 -5.26 -3.89
CA ILE A 354 -23.13 -4.25 -3.11
C ILE A 354 -24.64 -4.33 -3.42
N PRO A 355 -25.52 -4.35 -2.41
CA PRO A 355 -26.97 -4.30 -2.63
C PRO A 355 -27.40 -3.09 -3.45
N ASP A 356 -28.41 -3.27 -4.31
CA ASP A 356 -28.93 -2.22 -5.18
C ASP A 356 -29.41 -0.98 -4.41
N ASP A 357 -29.81 -1.09 -3.16
CA ASP A 357 -30.28 0.04 -2.34
C ASP A 357 -29.21 0.63 -1.42
N GLU A 358 -27.95 0.20 -1.52
CA GLU A 358 -26.85 0.65 -0.67
C GLU A 358 -25.73 1.31 -1.48
N LEU A 359 -24.99 2.22 -0.84
CA LEU A 359 -23.70 2.70 -1.31
C LEU A 359 -22.80 3.09 -0.14
N SER A 360 -21.49 3.11 -0.37
CA SER A 360 -20.49 3.59 0.58
C SER A 360 -19.62 4.67 -0.03
N VAL A 361 -19.26 5.65 0.78
CA VAL A 361 -18.32 6.72 0.41
C VAL A 361 -17.16 6.72 1.39
N THR A 362 -15.94 6.76 0.86
CA THR A 362 -14.72 7.04 1.62
C THR A 362 -14.17 8.38 1.16
N VAL A 363 -13.95 9.28 2.11
CA VAL A 363 -13.43 10.64 1.88
C VAL A 363 -12.08 10.73 2.56
N VAL A 364 -11.05 11.18 1.85
CA VAL A 364 -9.76 11.55 2.42
C VAL A 364 -9.52 13.02 2.16
N ILE A 365 -9.36 13.79 3.23
CA ILE A 365 -9.11 15.22 3.17
C ILE A 365 -7.65 15.45 3.56
N ALA A 366 -6.89 16.01 2.62
CA ALA A 366 -5.46 16.27 2.73
C ALA A 366 -5.18 17.69 3.20
N GLU A 367 -3.93 17.98 3.58
CA GLU A 367 -3.48 19.32 3.99
C GLU A 367 -4.31 19.91 5.14
N VAL A 368 -4.64 19.07 6.12
CA VAL A 368 -5.40 19.50 7.31
C VAL A 368 -4.47 19.87 8.47
N LYS A 369 -4.95 20.73 9.37
CA LYS A 369 -4.23 21.03 10.60
C LYS A 369 -4.51 19.94 11.63
N SER A 370 -3.55 19.04 11.81
CA SER A 370 -3.63 17.99 12.83
C SER A 370 -3.12 18.51 14.19
N PRO A 371 -3.93 18.46 15.27
CA PRO A 371 -3.47 18.83 16.60
C PRO A 371 -2.40 17.87 17.14
N TYR A 372 -2.32 16.65 16.60
CA TYR A 372 -1.37 15.61 17.00
C TYR A 372 0.05 15.84 16.43
N LEU A 373 0.18 16.69 15.40
CA LEU A 373 1.45 17.04 14.77
C LEU A 373 1.90 18.47 15.09
N ALA A 374 1.25 19.13 16.07
CA ALA A 374 1.72 20.40 16.60
C ALA A 374 3.09 20.26 17.28
N LYS A 375 3.76 21.39 17.51
CA LYS A 375 5.05 21.39 18.21
C LYS A 375 4.87 20.77 19.61
N PRO A 376 5.86 20.01 20.13
CA PRO A 376 5.75 19.36 21.43
C PRO A 376 5.33 20.30 22.57
N GLU A 377 5.81 21.54 22.54
CA GLU A 377 5.52 22.58 23.54
C GLU A 377 4.05 23.03 23.53
N ASP A 378 3.36 22.85 22.41
CA ASP A 378 1.97 23.27 22.18
C ASP A 378 0.97 22.12 22.38
N ILE A 379 1.43 20.88 22.64
CA ILE A 379 0.56 19.72 22.82
C ILE A 379 0.31 19.48 24.32
N SER A 380 -0.95 19.59 24.71
CA SER A 380 -1.44 19.06 25.99
C SER A 380 -2.10 17.70 25.77
N ILE A 381 -1.52 16.63 26.32
CA ILE A 381 -2.10 15.27 26.23
C ILE A 381 -3.49 15.23 26.84
N GLU A 382 -3.71 15.97 27.94
CA GLU A 382 -5.02 16.07 28.59
C GLU A 382 -6.04 16.76 27.68
N ALA A 383 -5.63 17.73 26.86
CA ALA A 383 -6.50 18.36 25.87
C ALA A 383 -6.82 17.40 24.72
N LEU A 384 -5.83 16.65 24.22
CA LEU A 384 -6.03 15.66 23.15
C LEU A 384 -7.02 14.53 23.51
N TRP A 385 -7.26 14.30 24.81
CA TRP A 385 -8.24 13.31 25.29
C TRP A 385 -9.60 13.91 25.66
N ARG A 386 -9.67 15.22 25.91
CA ARG A 386 -10.90 15.89 26.36
C ARG A 386 -11.72 16.45 25.21
N ASP A 387 -11.03 16.96 24.20
CA ASP A 387 -11.62 17.58 23.02
C ASP A 387 -11.65 16.60 21.87
#